data_AF-A0A013WUS7-F1
#
_entry.id   AF-A0A013WUS7-F1
#
_cell.length_a   1.000
_cell.length_b   1.000
_cell.length_c   1.000
_cell.angle_alpha   90.00
_cell.angle_beta   90.00
_cell.angle_gamma   90.00
#
_symmetry.space_group_name_H-M   'P 1'
#
loop_
_entity.id
_entity.type
_entity.pdbx_description
1 polymer ?
#
loop_
_entity_poly.entity_id
_entity_poly.type
_entity_poly.pdbx_seq_one_letter_code
_entity_poly.pdbx_strand_id
1 'polypeptide(L)'
;MVIPAAFWDWYVDTLIGARFASHPMNSQFQDARVMIENTGHPVNQGRPKTWVMNVEWYSFKSNPRGTGATIIATLDEGSYKPGEPLTTGDHPIAWTRCIGKGRMSYSAIGHRPEAYADGHHLRLLENAMRWAGDRREACRAQ
;
A
#
# COMPACT_ATOMS: atom_id res chain seq x y z
N MET A 1 -18.48 -2.53 17.90
CA MET A 1 -17.01 -2.33 17.88
C MET A 1 -16.75 -0.87 17.59
N VAL A 2 -16.31 -0.09 18.58
CA VAL A 2 -15.99 1.33 18.39
C VAL A 2 -14.55 1.38 17.88
N ILE A 3 -14.34 1.74 16.62
CA ILE A 3 -13.00 2.10 16.14
C ILE A 3 -12.65 3.40 16.91
N PRO A 4 -11.59 3.42 17.75
CA PRO A 4 -11.24 4.63 18.47
C PRO A 4 -11.05 5.77 17.48
N ALA A 5 -11.54 6.96 17.80
CA ALA A 5 -11.06 8.17 17.14
C ALA A 5 -9.53 8.14 17.24
N ALA A 6 -8.83 8.15 16.10
CA ALA A 6 -7.39 8.04 16.11
C ALA A 6 -6.85 9.23 16.93
N PHE A 7 -6.19 8.96 18.05
CA PHE A 7 -5.56 9.98 18.89
C PHE A 7 -4.49 10.81 18.14
N TRP A 8 -4.14 10.39 16.92
CA TRP A 8 -3.07 10.96 16.11
C TRP A 8 -3.49 11.14 14.64
N ASP A 9 -4.44 12.04 14.39
CA ASP A 9 -4.95 12.33 13.05
C ASP A 9 -3.86 12.71 12.05
N TRP A 10 -2.81 13.42 12.48
CA TRP A 10 -1.67 13.71 11.62
C TRP A 10 -1.02 12.43 11.04
N TYR A 11 -0.85 11.38 11.84
CA TYR A 11 -0.29 10.12 11.34
C TYR A 11 -1.21 9.50 10.28
N VAL A 12 -2.50 9.40 10.55
CA VAL A 12 -3.42 8.70 9.64
C VAL A 12 -3.72 9.53 8.39
N ASP A 13 -4.03 10.82 8.55
CA ASP A 13 -4.50 11.68 7.46
C ASP A 13 -3.34 12.35 6.70
N THR A 14 -2.28 12.74 7.41
CA THR A 14 -1.15 13.44 6.80
C THR A 14 -0.03 12.49 6.41
N LEU A 15 0.42 11.60 7.31
CA LEU A 15 1.53 10.70 6.97
C LEU A 15 1.05 9.57 6.04
N ILE A 16 0.06 8.79 6.45
CA ILE A 16 -0.45 7.64 5.67
C ILE A 16 -1.34 8.13 4.52
N GLY A 17 -2.30 9.02 4.78
CA GLY A 17 -3.23 9.55 3.77
C GLY A 17 -4.43 8.65 3.48
N ALA A 18 -4.66 7.62 4.30
CA ALA A 18 -5.79 6.72 4.16
C ALA A 18 -6.16 6.11 5.52
N ARG A 19 -7.46 6.03 5.82
CA ARG A 19 -7.97 5.36 7.02
C ARG A 19 -8.41 3.95 6.68
N PHE A 20 -8.00 2.97 7.48
CA PHE A 20 -8.53 1.60 7.38
C PHE A 20 -10.07 1.61 7.48
N ALA A 21 -10.73 0.88 6.57
CA ALA A 21 -12.16 0.64 6.60
C ALA A 21 -12.45 -0.77 7.15
N SER A 22 -12.00 -1.80 6.45
CA SER A 22 -12.16 -3.22 6.81
C SER A 22 -11.29 -4.09 5.89
N HIS A 23 -11.34 -5.40 6.08
CA HIS A 23 -10.86 -6.44 5.16
C HIS A 23 -11.89 -7.59 5.09
N PRO A 24 -11.78 -8.51 4.11
CA PRO A 24 -12.58 -9.73 4.08
C PRO A 24 -12.38 -10.54 5.37
N MET A 25 -13.44 -11.14 5.90
CA MET A 25 -13.36 -11.99 7.11
C MET A 25 -13.42 -13.48 6.79
N ASN A 26 -14.16 -13.89 5.76
CA ASN A 26 -14.42 -15.30 5.44
C ASN A 26 -14.40 -15.52 3.91
N SER A 27 -13.29 -15.90 3.29
CA SER A 27 -11.95 -16.13 3.87
C SER A 27 -11.20 -14.82 4.12
N GLN A 28 -10.53 -14.70 5.27
CA GLN A 28 -9.67 -13.56 5.60
C GLN A 28 -8.45 -13.47 4.68
N PHE A 29 -7.80 -14.61 4.45
CA PHE A 29 -6.64 -14.70 3.57
C PHE A 29 -7.06 -15.23 2.21
N GLN A 30 -6.68 -14.51 1.16
CA GLN A 30 -7.06 -14.85 -0.21
C GLN A 30 -5.89 -14.60 -1.16
N ASP A 31 -5.80 -15.42 -2.20
CA ASP A 31 -4.95 -15.11 -3.34
C ASP A 31 -5.52 -13.90 -4.04
N ALA A 32 -4.73 -12.85 -4.18
CA ALA A 32 -5.05 -11.72 -5.02
C ALA A 32 -3.86 -11.37 -5.90
N ARG A 33 -4.16 -10.86 -7.09
CA ARG A 33 -3.17 -10.32 -8.01
C ARG A 33 -2.86 -8.89 -7.62
N VAL A 34 -1.61 -8.66 -7.26
CA VAL A 34 -1.04 -7.33 -7.07
C VAL A 34 -0.58 -6.80 -8.43
N MET A 35 -0.94 -5.56 -8.74
CA MET A 35 -0.61 -4.87 -9.99
C MET A 35 0.32 -3.69 -9.74
N ILE A 36 1.40 -3.58 -10.51
CA ILE A 36 2.33 -2.45 -10.46
C ILE A 36 1.87 -1.35 -11.42
N GLU A 37 1.76 -0.14 -10.91
CA GLU A 37 1.32 1.01 -11.70
C GLU A 37 2.52 1.87 -12.16
N ASN A 38 3.30 2.40 -11.21
CA ASN A 38 4.41 3.30 -11.54
C ASN A 38 5.74 2.57 -11.77
N THR A 39 5.86 1.85 -12.89
CA THR A 39 7.05 1.03 -13.21
C THR A 39 8.38 1.81 -13.27
N GLY A 40 8.34 3.12 -13.51
CA GLY A 40 9.52 4.00 -13.50
C GLY A 40 9.99 4.44 -12.12
N HIS A 41 9.16 4.27 -11.07
CA HIS A 41 9.51 4.69 -9.72
C HIS A 41 10.62 3.78 -9.14
N PRO A 42 11.62 4.31 -8.40
CA PRO A 42 12.70 3.52 -7.81
C PRO A 42 12.21 2.32 -6.98
N VAL A 43 11.09 2.50 -6.25
CA VAL A 43 10.45 1.42 -5.48
C VAL A 43 10.08 0.21 -6.36
N ASN A 44 9.68 0.43 -7.61
CA ASN A 44 9.23 -0.60 -8.55
C ASN A 44 10.35 -1.20 -9.43
N GLN A 45 11.61 -0.78 -9.25
CA GLN A 45 12.71 -1.27 -10.07
C GLN A 45 12.90 -2.79 -9.96
N GLY A 46 13.03 -3.43 -11.14
CA GLY A 46 13.28 -4.87 -11.25
C GLY A 46 12.10 -5.75 -10.84
N ARG A 47 10.87 -5.22 -10.84
CA ARG A 47 9.66 -5.96 -10.47
C ARG A 47 8.85 -6.41 -11.71
N PRO A 48 8.14 -7.55 -11.64
CA PRO A 48 7.16 -7.89 -12.65
C PRO A 48 6.00 -6.88 -12.61
N LYS A 49 5.24 -6.81 -13.72
CA LYS A 49 4.04 -5.95 -13.79
C LYS A 49 2.95 -6.42 -12.83
N THR A 50 2.88 -7.71 -12.55
CA THR A 50 1.92 -8.31 -11.63
C THR A 50 2.53 -9.54 -10.96
N TRP A 51 2.02 -9.91 -9.78
CA TRP A 51 2.22 -11.22 -9.17
C TRP A 51 1.00 -11.57 -8.32
N VAL A 52 0.84 -12.85 -7.98
CA VAL A 52 -0.23 -13.32 -7.09
C VAL A 52 0.40 -13.69 -5.75
N MET A 53 -0.24 -13.30 -4.66
CA MET A 53 0.17 -13.72 -3.32
C MET A 53 -1.05 -13.90 -2.41
N ASN A 54 -0.90 -14.70 -1.37
CA ASN A 54 -1.96 -14.97 -0.40
C ASN A 54 -1.77 -14.14 0.87
N VAL A 55 -2.66 -13.17 1.11
CA VAL A 55 -2.58 -12.29 2.29
C VAL A 55 -3.99 -11.83 2.68
N GLU A 56 -4.06 -11.05 3.75
CA GLU A 56 -5.22 -10.24 4.11
C GLU A 56 -5.14 -8.90 3.38
N TRP A 57 -6.27 -8.46 2.81
CA TRP A 57 -6.33 -7.30 1.93
C TRP A 57 -7.20 -6.19 2.55
N TYR A 58 -6.57 -5.09 2.93
CA TYR A 58 -7.25 -3.94 3.54
C TYR A 58 -7.91 -3.05 2.49
N SER A 59 -9.17 -2.70 2.71
CA SER A 59 -9.85 -1.58 2.05
C SER A 59 -9.82 -0.34 2.94
N PHE A 60 -9.79 0.83 2.31
CA PHE A 60 -9.64 2.12 2.99
C PHE A 60 -10.88 2.99 2.80
N LYS A 61 -11.18 3.84 3.79
CA LYS A 61 -12.31 4.78 3.75
C LYS A 61 -12.14 5.85 2.69
N SER A 62 -10.90 6.14 2.32
CA SER A 62 -10.52 7.12 1.31
C SER A 62 -9.39 6.58 0.47
N ASN A 63 -9.41 6.87 -0.82
CA ASN A 63 -8.34 6.48 -1.73
C ASN A 63 -7.14 7.44 -1.55
N PRO A 64 -5.92 6.92 -1.27
CA PRO A 64 -4.74 7.75 -1.02
C PRO A 64 -4.33 8.63 -2.22
N ARG A 65 -4.79 8.34 -3.45
CA ARG A 65 -4.58 9.20 -4.62
C ARG A 65 -5.03 10.65 -4.38
N GLY A 66 -6.14 10.83 -3.67
CA GLY A 66 -6.69 12.16 -3.32
C GLY A 66 -5.78 12.99 -2.41
N THR A 67 -4.69 12.41 -1.90
CA THR A 67 -3.74 13.07 -0.98
C THR A 67 -2.42 13.46 -1.64
N GLY A 68 -2.31 13.32 -2.96
CA GLY A 68 -1.07 13.50 -3.70
C GLY A 68 -0.10 12.32 -3.58
N ALA A 69 -0.61 11.13 -3.19
CA ALA A 69 0.19 9.92 -3.13
C ALA A 69 0.55 9.40 -4.52
N THR A 70 1.79 8.93 -4.67
CA THR A 70 2.21 8.16 -5.84
C THR A 70 1.90 6.69 -5.56
N ILE A 71 0.98 6.11 -6.33
CA ILE A 71 0.59 4.72 -6.15
C ILE A 71 1.67 3.80 -6.73
N ILE A 72 2.10 2.85 -5.91
CA ILE A 72 3.16 1.89 -6.25
C ILE A 72 2.55 0.56 -6.69
N ALA A 73 1.51 0.11 -5.98
CA ALA A 73 0.79 -1.11 -6.31
C ALA A 73 -0.69 -1.03 -5.92
N THR A 74 -1.53 -1.70 -6.71
CA THR A 74 -2.96 -1.88 -6.49
C THR A 74 -3.33 -3.37 -6.47
N LEU A 75 -4.55 -3.69 -6.02
CA LEU A 75 -5.14 -5.02 -6.15
C LEU A 75 -6.07 -5.09 -7.35
N ASP A 76 -6.05 -6.23 -8.03
CA ASP A 76 -7.07 -6.64 -9.00
C ASP A 76 -8.25 -7.27 -8.24
N GLU A 77 -9.31 -6.51 -8.00
CA GLU A 77 -10.51 -6.98 -7.28
C GLU A 77 -11.26 -8.11 -8.00
N GLY A 78 -11.00 -8.34 -9.29
CA GLY A 78 -11.52 -9.50 -10.02
C GLY A 78 -10.78 -10.82 -9.71
N SER A 79 -9.63 -10.74 -9.05
CA SER A 79 -8.80 -11.92 -8.73
C SER A 79 -9.09 -12.55 -7.36
N TYR A 80 -9.85 -11.85 -6.51
CA TYR A 80 -10.23 -12.30 -5.17
C TYR A 80 -11.65 -11.85 -4.85
N LYS A 81 -12.12 -12.08 -3.61
CA LYS A 81 -13.45 -11.66 -3.15
C LYS A 81 -13.30 -10.63 -2.02
N PRO A 82 -13.26 -9.32 -2.32
CA PRO A 82 -13.28 -8.28 -1.30
C PRO A 82 -14.58 -8.34 -0.48
N GLY A 83 -15.71 -8.54 -1.16
CA GLY A 83 -17.04 -8.39 -0.59
C GLY A 83 -17.49 -6.93 -0.56
N GLU A 84 -18.79 -6.68 -0.39
CA GLU A 84 -19.32 -5.33 -0.25
C GLU A 84 -19.36 -4.91 1.23
N PRO A 85 -19.03 -3.64 1.58
CA PRO A 85 -18.70 -2.49 0.72
C PRO A 85 -17.19 -2.32 0.49
N LEU A 86 -16.42 -3.42 0.40
CA LEU A 86 -14.95 -3.40 0.36
C LEU A 86 -14.39 -3.28 -1.05
N THR A 87 -15.21 -3.55 -2.06
CA THR A 87 -14.93 -3.28 -3.48
C THR A 87 -14.87 -1.77 -3.69
N THR A 88 -13.72 -1.24 -4.12
CA THR A 88 -13.52 0.20 -4.36
C THR A 88 -13.38 0.56 -5.84
N GLY A 89 -13.19 -0.42 -6.74
CA GLY A 89 -12.93 -0.21 -8.17
C GLY A 89 -11.52 0.34 -8.50
N ASP A 90 -10.86 0.94 -7.52
CA ASP A 90 -9.45 1.29 -7.52
C ASP A 90 -8.91 1.03 -6.11
N HIS A 91 -8.06 0.01 -5.98
CA HIS A 91 -7.65 -0.55 -4.70
C HIS A 91 -6.13 -0.40 -4.45
N PRO A 92 -5.60 0.80 -4.16
CA PRO A 92 -4.21 0.96 -3.77
C PRO A 92 -3.86 0.18 -2.50
N ILE A 93 -2.76 -0.55 -2.53
CA ILE A 93 -2.26 -1.36 -1.40
C ILE A 93 -0.83 -0.99 -1.00
N ALA A 94 -0.11 -0.25 -1.86
CA ALA A 94 1.16 0.36 -1.54
C ALA A 94 1.33 1.70 -2.27
N TRP A 95 1.86 2.71 -1.57
CA TRP A 95 2.07 4.04 -2.12
C TRP A 95 3.22 4.78 -1.44
N THR A 96 3.63 5.89 -2.04
CA THR A 96 4.62 6.80 -1.48
C THR A 96 4.09 8.23 -1.41
N ARG A 97 4.61 9.03 -0.48
CA ARG A 97 4.33 10.48 -0.37
C ARG A 97 5.57 11.25 0.01
N CYS A 98 5.61 12.50 -0.44
CA CYS A 98 6.53 13.51 0.06
C CYS A 98 5.85 14.28 1.19
N ILE A 99 6.47 14.34 2.37
CA ILE A 99 5.98 15.11 3.53
C ILE A 99 7.10 16.07 3.95
N GLY A 100 6.94 17.34 3.62
CA GLY A 100 8.02 18.32 3.69
C GLY A 100 9.22 17.86 2.86
N LYS A 101 10.39 17.72 3.50
CA LYS A 101 11.61 17.18 2.86
C LYS A 101 11.73 15.66 2.96
N GLY A 102 10.85 15.01 3.72
CA GLY A 102 10.87 13.57 3.98
C GLY A 102 10.12 12.76 2.93
N ARG A 103 10.48 11.49 2.84
CA ARG A 103 9.86 10.47 1.99
C ARG A 103 9.17 9.43 2.85
N MET A 104 7.90 9.18 2.58
CA MET A 104 7.10 8.14 3.22
C MET A 104 6.81 7.04 2.18
N SER A 105 6.97 5.79 2.57
CA SER A 105 6.44 4.64 1.83
C SER A 105 5.54 3.82 2.75
N TYR A 106 4.36 3.45 2.26
CA TYR A 106 3.39 2.62 2.95
C TYR A 106 3.11 1.37 2.13
N SER A 107 2.94 0.24 2.81
CA SER A 107 2.42 -1.00 2.26
C SER A 107 1.46 -1.63 3.28
N ALA A 108 0.28 -2.04 2.82
CA ALA A 108 -0.67 -2.80 3.62
C ALA A 108 -0.44 -4.32 3.56
N ILE A 109 0.63 -4.77 2.91
CA ILE A 109 1.02 -6.18 2.80
C ILE A 109 1.87 -6.54 4.02
N GLY A 110 1.54 -7.63 4.73
CA GLY A 110 2.41 -8.13 5.80
C GLY A 110 1.75 -8.93 6.92
N HIS A 111 0.45 -9.24 6.87
CA HIS A 111 -0.19 -10.02 7.95
C HIS A 111 0.43 -11.42 8.10
N ARG A 112 0.74 -12.07 6.98
CA ARG A 112 1.24 -13.45 6.95
C ARG A 112 2.77 -13.51 6.94
N PRO A 113 3.40 -14.43 7.69
CA PRO A 113 4.85 -14.59 7.66
C PRO A 113 5.36 -14.99 6.27
N GLU A 114 4.58 -15.74 5.49
CA GLU A 114 4.94 -16.14 4.13
C GLU A 114 5.07 -14.95 3.17
N ALA A 115 4.40 -13.81 3.46
CA ALA A 115 4.59 -12.60 2.68
C ALA A 115 6.05 -12.12 2.73
N TYR A 116 6.75 -12.34 3.86
CA TYR A 116 8.17 -11.99 4.03
C TYR A 116 9.12 -13.07 3.49
N ALA A 117 8.62 -14.19 2.99
CA ALA A 117 9.39 -15.16 2.22
C ALA A 117 9.24 -14.96 0.69
N ASP A 118 8.24 -14.17 0.26
CA ASP A 118 8.00 -13.86 -1.14
C ASP A 118 9.05 -12.87 -1.68
N GLY A 119 9.78 -13.28 -2.72
CA GLY A 119 10.86 -12.48 -3.31
C GLY A 119 10.39 -11.17 -3.96
N HIS A 120 9.15 -11.10 -4.45
CA HIS A 120 8.60 -9.87 -5.01
C HIS A 120 8.24 -8.86 -3.91
N HIS A 121 7.64 -9.34 -2.81
CA HIS A 121 7.35 -8.51 -1.66
C HIS A 121 8.62 -8.03 -0.94
N LEU A 122 9.60 -8.91 -0.74
CA LEU A 122 10.91 -8.53 -0.17
C LEU A 122 11.59 -7.44 -1.01
N ARG A 123 11.60 -7.59 -2.34
CA ARG A 123 12.17 -6.57 -3.24
C ARG A 123 11.40 -5.24 -3.16
N LEU A 124 10.08 -5.26 -2.99
CA LEU A 124 9.27 -4.06 -2.74
C LEU A 124 9.73 -3.35 -1.45
N LEU A 125 9.89 -4.09 -0.35
CA LEU A 125 10.34 -3.53 0.93
C LEU A 125 11.77 -2.98 0.85
N GLU A 126 12.70 -3.74 0.26
CA GLU A 126 14.09 -3.30 0.07
C GLU A 126 14.17 -2.00 -0.72
N ASN A 127 13.49 -1.93 -1.86
CA ASN A 127 13.50 -0.73 -2.70
C ASN A 127 12.81 0.45 -2.00
N ALA A 128 11.73 0.21 -1.25
CA ALA A 128 11.05 1.22 -0.43
C ALA A 128 11.98 1.80 0.64
N MET A 129 12.69 0.96 1.38
CA MET A 129 13.67 1.38 2.39
C MET A 129 14.82 2.18 1.78
N ARG A 130 15.36 1.72 0.64
CA ARG A 130 16.42 2.44 -0.09
C ARG A 130 15.94 3.81 -0.57
N TRP A 131 14.75 3.87 -1.17
CA TRP A 131 14.19 5.12 -1.68
C TRP A 131 13.88 6.13 -0.57
N ALA A 132 13.28 5.68 0.53
CA ALA A 132 12.94 6.54 1.67
C ALA A 132 14.19 6.98 2.46
N GLY A 133 15.22 6.13 2.51
CA GLY A 133 16.48 6.40 3.19
C GLY A 133 17.52 7.18 2.38
N ASP A 134 17.34 7.35 1.07
CA ASP A 134 18.30 8.07 0.23
C ASP A 134 18.29 9.57 0.56
N ARG A 135 19.42 10.06 1.08
CA ARG A 135 19.62 11.46 1.47
C ARG A 135 20.07 12.37 0.33
N ARG A 136 20.42 11.80 -0.83
CA ARG A 136 20.91 12.58 -1.99
C ARG A 136 19.78 13.29 -2.72
N GLU A 137 18.56 12.82 -2.56
CA GLU A 137 17.38 13.39 -3.19
C GLU A 137 16.28 13.60 -2.15
N ALA A 138 16.17 14.81 -1.61
CA ALA A 138 15.02 15.16 -0.79
C ALA A 138 13.78 15.35 -1.67
N CYS A 139 12.60 15.10 -1.10
CA CYS A 139 11.38 15.67 -1.67
C CYS A 139 11.53 17.19 -1.72
N ARG A 140 11.05 17.81 -2.81
CA ARG A 140 10.97 19.28 -2.86
C ARG A 140 9.96 19.72 -1.80
N ALA A 141 10.35 20.68 -0.96
CA ALA A 141 9.40 21.31 -0.07
C ALA A 141 8.30 21.95 -0.93
N GLN A 142 7.04 21.61 -0.63
CA GLN A 142 5.87 22.28 -1.20
C GLN A 142 5.68 23.62 -0.51
#